data_AF-A0AA35M6I6-F1
#
_entry.id   AF-A0AA35M6I6-F1
#
_cell.length_a   1.000
_cell.length_b   1.000
_cell.length_c   1.000
_cell.angle_alpha   90.00
_cell.angle_beta   90.00
_cell.angle_gamma   90.00
#
_symmetry.space_group_name_H-M   'P 1'
#
loop_
_entity.id
_entity.type
_entity.pdbx_description
1 polymer ?
#
loop_
_entity_poly.entity_id
_entity_poly.type
_entity_poly.pdbx_seq_one_letter_code
_entity_poly.pdbx_strand_id
1 'polypeptide(L)' 'NAPTSDYTAVVNACRAVSKRVGITVWGISDKDSWRGGESPLLYDNNYNPKPAYDAIVQSLQS' A
#
# COMPACT_ATOMS: atom_id res chain seq x y z
N ASN A 1 -1.12 4.42 -10.70
CA ASN A 1 -1.90 3.29 -10.12
C ASN A 1 -1.18 2.83 -8.85
N ALA A 2 -1.66 1.79 -8.15
CA ALA A 2 -1.02 1.15 -7.02
C ALA A 2 -0.57 -0.29 -7.37
N PRO A 3 0.61 -0.50 -7.98
CA PRO A 3 1.08 -1.83 -8.35
C PRO A 3 1.35 -2.71 -7.11
N THR A 4 0.96 -3.98 -7.19
CA THR A 4 1.19 -4.96 -6.10
C THR A 4 2.69 -5.20 -5.85
N SER A 5 3.50 -5.21 -6.92
CA SER A 5 4.96 -5.38 -6.84
C SER A 5 5.63 -4.30 -6.00
N ASP A 6 5.19 -3.06 -6.15
CA ASP A 6 5.86 -1.91 -5.54
C ASP A 6 5.54 -1.85 -4.05
N TYR A 7 4.28 -2.06 -3.69
CA TYR A 7 3.86 -2.14 -2.30
C TYR A 7 4.52 -3.31 -1.56
N THR A 8 4.58 -4.50 -2.18
CA THR A 8 5.24 -5.66 -1.56
C THR A 8 6.76 -5.47 -1.48
N ALA A 9 7.40 -4.82 -2.46
CA ALA A 9 8.82 -4.47 -2.39
C ALA A 9 9.14 -3.56 -1.19
N VAL A 10 8.34 -2.50 -0.95
CA VAL A 10 8.54 -1.61 0.20
C VAL A 10 8.28 -2.32 1.52
N VAL A 11 7.23 -3.14 1.60
CA VAL A 11 6.94 -3.95 2.80
C VAL A 11 8.10 -4.90 3.11
N ASN A 12 8.59 -5.63 2.11
CA ASN A 12 9.71 -6.56 2.26
C ASN A 12 11.01 -5.84 2.62
N ALA A 13 11.29 -4.69 2.00
CA ALA A 13 12.44 -3.86 2.34
C ALA A 13 12.39 -3.39 3.80
N CYS A 14 11.22 -2.92 4.25
CA CYS A 14 11.02 -2.56 5.65
C CYS A 14 11.28 -3.79 6.55
N ARG A 15 10.69 -4.96 6.25
CA ARG A 15 10.92 -6.23 6.98
C ARG A 15 12.37 -6.69 7.01
N ALA A 16 13.21 -6.29 6.06
CA ALA A 16 14.64 -6.62 6.08
C ALA A 16 15.45 -5.75 7.08
N VAL A 17 14.89 -4.63 7.54
CA VAL A 17 15.55 -3.72 8.49
C VAL A 17 15.24 -4.13 9.92
N SER A 18 16.28 -4.34 10.74
CA SER A 18 16.17 -4.81 12.13
C SER A 18 15.53 -3.80 13.09
N LYS A 19 15.71 -2.49 12.83
CA LYS A 19 15.15 -1.39 13.64
C LYS A 19 13.91 -0.74 13.02
N ARG A 20 13.17 -1.47 12.19
CA ARG A 20 11.92 -0.97 11.59
C ARG A 20 10.87 -0.68 12.67
N VAL A 21 10.15 0.42 12.52
CA VAL A 21 9.07 0.81 13.45
C VAL A 21 7.69 0.81 12.80
N GLY A 22 7.61 0.89 11.46
CA GLY A 22 6.35 0.86 10.74
C GLY A 22 6.44 1.46 9.35
N ILE A 23 5.30 1.46 8.67
CA ILE A 23 5.07 2.11 7.37
C ILE A 23 3.78 2.92 7.49
N THR A 24 3.74 4.12 6.90
CA THR A 24 2.53 4.94 6.83
C THR A 24 2.25 5.29 5.37
N VAL A 25 1.02 5.04 4.92
CA VAL A 25 0.53 5.49 3.61
C VAL A 25 -0.03 6.91 3.72
N TRP A 26 0.09 7.70 2.65
CA TRP A 26 -0.32 9.10 2.65
C TRP A 26 -1.75 9.28 2.12
N GLY A 27 -2.70 8.70 2.87
CA GLY A 27 -4.13 8.69 2.55
C GLY A 27 -4.71 7.28 2.52
N ILE A 28 -6.04 7.18 2.59
CA ILE A 28 -6.76 5.90 2.57
C ILE A 28 -7.26 5.56 1.17
N SER A 29 -8.15 6.40 0.61
CA SER A 29 -8.80 6.19 -0.68
C SER A 29 -8.22 7.12 -1.75
N ASP A 30 -8.13 6.60 -2.98
CA ASP A 30 -7.76 7.37 -4.17
C ASP A 30 -8.56 8.67 -4.33
N LYS A 31 -9.80 8.72 -3.83
CA LYS A 31 -10.68 9.90 -3.82
C LYS A 31 -10.07 11.09 -3.09
N ASP A 32 -9.37 10.83 -1.99
CA ASP A 32 -8.86 11.85 -1.07
C ASP A 32 -7.35 12.08 -1.23
N SER A 33 -6.71 11.38 -2.16
CA SER A 33 -5.28 11.51 -2.42
C SER A 33 -4.95 12.86 -3.05
N TRP A 34 -3.92 13.52 -2.54
CA TRP A 34 -3.28 14.67 -3.20
C TRP A 34 -2.77 14.36 -4.63
N ARG A 35 -2.62 13.07 -4.98
CA ARG A 35 -2.29 12.57 -6.32
C ARG A 35 -3.42 11.70 -6.89
N GLY A 36 -4.68 12.05 -6.63
CA GLY A 36 -5.86 11.24 -7.00
C GLY A 36 -5.95 10.85 -8.47
N GLY A 37 -5.44 11.69 -9.39
CA GLY A 37 -5.38 11.38 -10.83
C GLY A 37 -4.53 10.16 -11.20
N GLU A 38 -3.70 9.68 -10.28
CA GLU A 38 -2.88 8.49 -10.47
C GLU A 38 -3.44 7.23 -9.79
N SER A 39 -4.50 7.33 -8.98
CA SER A 39 -5.02 6.23 -8.17
C SER A 39 -3.92 5.50 -7.36
N PRO A 40 -3.17 6.20 -6.47
CA PRO A 40 -1.94 5.67 -5.87
C PRO A 40 -2.14 4.88 -4.57
N LEU A 41 -3.34 4.86 -3.97
CA LEU A 41 -3.57 4.33 -2.62
C LEU A 41 -4.11 2.90 -2.61
N LEU A 42 -4.33 2.36 -1.41
CA LEU A 42 -4.75 0.98 -1.19
C LEU A 42 -6.25 0.75 -1.36
N TYR A 43 -7.05 1.82 -1.40
CA TYR A 43 -8.49 1.77 -1.59
C TYR A 43 -8.92 2.60 -2.79
N ASP A 44 -9.93 2.12 -3.52
CA ASP A 44 -10.53 2.83 -4.64
C ASP A 44 -11.40 4.02 -4.16
N ASN A 45 -12.02 4.73 -5.10
CA ASN A 45 -12.88 5.89 -4.81
C ASN A 45 -14.15 5.57 -4.00
N ASN A 46 -14.50 4.29 -3.88
CA ASN A 46 -15.65 3.78 -3.14
C ASN A 46 -15.24 3.09 -1.83
N TYR A 47 -13.96 3.22 -1.43
CA TYR A 47 -13.37 2.56 -0.27
C TYR A 47 -13.37 1.02 -0.35
N ASN A 48 -13.39 0.43 -1.55
CA ASN A 48 -13.09 -0.98 -1.72
C ASN A 48 -11.58 -1.21 -1.71
N PRO A 49 -11.08 -2.27 -1.09
CA PRO A 49 -9.66 -2.61 -1.13
C PRO A 49 -9.22 -2.92 -2.57
N LYS A 50 -8.05 -2.41 -2.95
CA LYS A 50 -7.39 -2.70 -4.23
C LYS A 50 -6.46 -3.91 -4.09
N PRO A 51 -6.04 -4.57 -5.18
CA PRO A 51 -5.14 -5.73 -5.12
C PRO A 51 -3.85 -5.49 -4.33
N ALA A 52 -3.35 -4.25 -4.28
CA ALA A 52 -2.19 -3.89 -3.46
C ALA A 52 -2.41 -4.12 -1.96
N TYR A 53 -3.62 -3.93 -1.44
CA TYR A 53 -3.97 -4.21 -0.05
C TYR A 53 -3.80 -5.71 0.26
N ASP A 54 -4.42 -6.57 -0.54
CA ASP A 54 -4.36 -8.03 -0.34
C ASP A 54 -2.93 -8.56 -0.48
N ALA A 55 -2.15 -8.00 -1.41
CA ALA A 55 -0.73 -8.35 -1.59
C ALA A 55 0.11 -8.01 -0.34
N ILE A 56 -0.15 -6.89 0.33
CA ILE A 56 0.50 -6.53 1.60
C ILE A 56 0.10 -7.52 2.69
N VAL A 57 -1.19 -7.83 2.82
CA VAL A 57 -1.69 -8.80 3.82
C VAL A 57 -1.00 -10.15 3.65
N GLN A 58 -0.93 -10.65 2.42
CA GLN A 58 -0.24 -11.90 2.12
C GLN A 58 1.26 -11.84 2.44
N SER A 59 1.95 -10.74 2.10
CA SER A 59 3.38 -10.54 2.39
C SER A 59 3.69 -10.47 3.89
N LEU A 60 2.73 -10.05 4.72
CA LEU A 60 2.87 -9.99 6.18
C LEU A 60 2.51 -11.29 6.89
N GLN A 61 1.66 -12.12 6.29
CA GLN A 61 1.24 -13.42 6.82
C GLN A 61 2.22 -14.56 6.51
N SER A 62 3.18 -14.34 5.60
CA SER A 62 4.30 -15.25 5.29
C SER A 62 5.56 -14.93 6.10
#